data_AF-A0A815HSD4-F1
#
_entry.id   AF-A0A815HSD4-F1
#
_cell.length_a   1.000
_cell.length_b   1.000
_cell.length_c   1.000
_cell.angle_alpha   90.00
_cell.angle_beta   90.00
_cell.angle_gamma   90.00
#
_symmetry.space_group_name_H-M   'P 1'
#
loop_
_entity.id
_entity.type
_entity.pdbx_description
1 polymer ?
#
loop_
_entity_poly.entity_id
_entity_poly.type
_entity_poly.pdbx_seq_one_letter_code
_entity_poly.pdbx_strand_id
1 'polypeptide(L)'
;MITNLGAANKFEIDYLNKSENWSYVEQAKIFYVPGYFIRTCPEAVFKLAEHATTTKKIFALNLSAEYICQKFGDLLMQLLPFVDFLFGNEKVE
;
A
#
# COMPACT_ATOMS: atom_id res chain seq x y z
N MET A 1 -3.05 -21.31 7.43
CA MET A 1 -2.36 -20.24 8.20
C MET A 1 -3.41 -19.39 8.90
N ILE A 2 -3.23 -19.03 10.18
CA ILE A 2 -4.12 -18.10 10.92
C ILE A 2 -3.33 -16.82 11.18
N THR A 3 -3.78 -15.69 10.64
CA THR A 3 -3.12 -14.38 10.80
C THR A 3 -3.87 -13.52 11.80
N ASN A 4 -3.22 -13.16 12.90
CA ASN A 4 -3.71 -12.16 13.84
C ASN A 4 -2.89 -10.87 13.68
N LEU A 5 -3.52 -9.81 13.17
CA LEU A 5 -2.82 -8.55 12.89
C LEU A 5 -2.42 -7.79 14.17
N GLY A 6 -3.10 -7.99 15.29
CA GLY A 6 -2.81 -7.29 16.55
C GLY A 6 -2.56 -5.78 16.37
N ALA A 7 -1.42 -5.31 16.86
CA ALA A 7 -1.00 -3.91 16.77
C ALA A 7 -0.84 -3.40 15.32
N ALA A 8 -0.56 -4.27 14.34
CA ALA A 8 -0.46 -3.83 12.94
C ALA A 8 -1.78 -3.24 12.42
N ASN A 9 -2.93 -3.73 12.91
CA ASN A 9 -4.25 -3.19 12.54
C ASN A 9 -4.58 -1.85 13.23
N LYS A 10 -3.64 -1.28 13.99
CA LYS A 10 -3.76 0.01 14.68
C LYS A 10 -2.86 1.07 14.06
N PHE A 11 -2.29 0.82 12.88
CA PHE A 11 -1.57 1.85 12.16
C PHE A 11 -2.54 2.95 11.73
N GLU A 12 -2.21 4.19 12.08
CA GLU A 12 -2.98 5.39 11.74
C GLU A 12 -2.12 6.30 10.85
N ILE A 13 -2.76 7.02 9.92
CA ILE A 13 -2.06 7.91 8.99
C ILE A 13 -1.26 9.00 9.72
N ASP A 14 -1.67 9.41 10.92
CA ASP A 14 -0.96 10.38 11.74
C ASP A 14 0.46 9.93 12.08
N TYR A 15 0.69 8.63 12.23
CA TYR A 15 2.04 8.10 12.40
C TYR A 15 2.89 8.38 11.16
N LEU A 16 2.35 8.17 9.96
CA LEU A 16 3.05 8.47 8.70
C LEU A 16 3.27 9.97 8.49
N ASN A 17 2.32 10.80 8.94
CA ASN A 17 2.34 12.25 8.78
C ASN A 17 3.37 12.96 9.68
N LYS A 18 3.91 12.28 10.71
CA LYS A 18 4.98 12.86 11.54
C LYS A 18 6.16 13.22 10.65
N SER A 19 6.67 14.44 10.79
CA SER A 19 7.78 14.96 9.99
C SER A 19 8.99 14.01 9.95
N GLU A 20 9.35 13.44 11.10
CA GLU A 20 10.43 12.46 11.21
C GLU A 20 10.21 11.22 10.32
N ASN A 21 8.97 10.73 10.22
CA ASN A 21 8.63 9.56 9.42
C ASN A 21 8.46 9.92 7.93
N TRP A 22 7.81 11.04 7.65
CA TRP A 22 7.62 11.53 6.30
C TRP A 22 8.94 11.87 5.61
N SER A 23 9.96 12.30 6.36
CA SER A 23 11.30 12.55 5.83
C SER A 23 11.90 11.33 5.09
N TYR A 24 11.58 10.10 5.53
CA TYR A 24 12.02 8.89 4.84
C TYR A 24 11.27 8.68 3.52
N VAL A 25 9.99 9.03 3.47
CA VAL A 25 9.18 8.99 2.23
C VAL A 25 9.77 9.95 1.20
N GLU A 26 10.14 11.15 1.63
CA GLU A 26 10.74 12.16 0.75
C GLU A 26 12.10 11.73 0.19
N GLN A 27 12.91 11.01 0.98
CA GLN A 27 14.22 10.49 0.55
C GLN A 27 14.12 9.23 -0.33
N ALA A 28 13.09 8.41 -0.13
CA ALA A 28 12.90 7.18 -0.90
C ALA A 28 12.66 7.48 -2.39
N LYS A 29 13.13 6.58 -3.26
CA LYS A 29 12.92 6.63 -4.72
C LYS A 29 11.90 5.60 -5.22
N ILE A 30 11.66 4.58 -4.41
CA ILE A 30 10.83 3.42 -4.73
C ILE A 30 10.00 3.10 -3.49
N PHE A 31 8.70 2.89 -3.68
CA PHE A 31 7.77 2.43 -2.66
C PHE A 31 7.27 1.05 -3.06
N TYR A 32 7.28 0.11 -2.13
CA TYR A 32 6.67 -1.20 -2.31
C TYR A 32 5.65 -1.43 -1.20
N VAL A 33 4.39 -1.64 -1.58
CA VAL A 33 3.29 -1.84 -0.63
C VAL A 33 2.64 -3.21 -0.86
N PRO A 34 2.58 -4.08 0.18
CA PRO A 34 1.76 -5.28 0.10
C PRO A 34 0.28 -4.93 0.22
N GLY A 35 -0.57 -5.58 -0.57
CA GLY A 35 -2.02 -5.39 -0.61
C GLY A 35 -2.71 -5.60 0.75
N TYR A 36 -2.10 -6.37 1.65
CA TYR A 36 -2.57 -6.46 3.04
C TYR A 36 -2.62 -5.11 3.76
N PHE A 37 -1.74 -4.16 3.39
CA PHE A 37 -1.69 -2.85 4.02
C PHE A 37 -2.85 -1.94 3.60
N ILE A 38 -3.48 -2.20 2.45
CA ILE A 38 -4.72 -1.53 2.02
C ILE A 38 -5.83 -1.75 3.05
N ARG A 39 -5.95 -2.97 3.59
CA ARG A 39 -6.93 -3.25 4.65
C ARG A 39 -6.65 -2.44 5.93
N THR A 40 -5.37 -2.26 6.25
CA THR A 40 -4.95 -1.66 7.52
C THR A 40 -5.07 -0.14 7.51
N CYS A 41 -4.54 0.52 6.48
CA CYS A 41 -4.56 1.98 6.38
C CYS A 41 -4.60 2.40 4.91
N PRO A 42 -5.78 2.39 4.25
CA PRO A 42 -5.91 2.78 2.86
C PRO A 42 -5.37 4.19 2.60
N GLU A 43 -5.65 5.13 3.51
CA GLU A 43 -5.24 6.53 3.38
C GLU A 43 -3.72 6.69 3.25
N ALA A 44 -2.95 5.91 4.02
CA ALA A 44 -1.49 5.91 3.92
C ALA A 44 -1.01 5.40 2.54
N VAL A 45 -1.69 4.39 1.99
CA VAL A 45 -1.36 3.85 0.66
C VAL A 45 -1.60 4.88 -0.44
N PHE A 46 -2.77 5.54 -0.43
CA PHE A 46 -3.08 6.62 -1.37
C PHE A 46 -2.10 7.78 -1.24
N LYS A 47 -1.77 8.20 -0.01
CA LYS A 47 -0.82 9.28 0.22
C LYS A 47 0.57 8.96 -0.35
N LEU A 48 1.04 7.73 -0.21
CA LEU A 48 2.31 7.28 -0.80
C LEU A 48 2.23 7.23 -2.33
N ALA A 49 1.13 6.73 -2.89
CA ALA A 49 0.92 6.63 -4.33
C ALA A 49 0.87 8.01 -5.01
N GLU A 50 0.15 8.97 -4.41
CA GLU A 50 0.09 10.36 -4.85
C GLU A 50 1.45 11.06 -4.76
N HIS A 51 2.18 10.88 -3.65
CA HIS A 51 3.52 11.43 -3.51
C HIS A 51 4.47 10.86 -4.56
N ALA A 52 4.43 9.55 -4.80
CA ALA A 52 5.27 8.91 -5.80
C ALA A 52 5.00 9.48 -7.20
N THR A 53 3.72 9.58 -7.56
CA THR A 53 3.27 10.12 -8.85
C THR A 53 3.71 11.57 -9.05
N THR A 54 3.45 12.43 -8.06
CA THR A 54 3.79 13.87 -8.13
C THR A 54 5.29 14.14 -8.16
N THR A 55 6.09 13.25 -7.56
CA THR A 55 7.56 13.38 -7.50
C THR A 55 8.30 12.49 -8.50
N LYS A 56 7.58 11.82 -9.42
CA LYS A 56 8.15 10.92 -10.44
C LYS A 56 9.01 9.80 -9.85
N LYS A 57 8.57 9.25 -8.72
CA LYS A 57 9.15 8.08 -8.05
C LYS A 57 8.34 6.84 -8.39
N ILE A 58 8.93 5.67 -8.14
CA ILE A 58 8.30 4.39 -8.46
C ILE A 58 7.35 3.97 -7.32
N PHE A 59 6.12 3.63 -7.66
CA PHE A 59 5.16 3.00 -6.76
C PHE A 59 4.81 1.58 -7.23
N ALA A 60 5.17 0.60 -6.40
CA ALA A 60 4.93 -0.81 -6.63
C ALA A 60 3.91 -1.38 -5.63
N LEU A 61 2.97 -2.17 -6.14
CA LEU A 61 1.91 -2.79 -5.35
C LEU A 61 1.88 -4.30 -5.56
N ASN A 62 1.69 -5.07 -4.49
CA ASN A 62 1.47 -6.52 -4.59
C ASN A 62 0.05 -6.89 -4.18
N LEU A 63 -0.71 -7.61 -5.03
CA LEU A 63 -2.08 -8.05 -4.73
C LEU A 63 -2.18 -8.90 -3.46
N SER A 64 -1.11 -9.62 -3.11
CA SER A 64 -0.86 -10.36 -1.86
C SER A 64 -1.79 -11.54 -1.57
N ALA A 65 -3.11 -11.40 -1.71
CA ALA A 65 -4.04 -12.51 -1.55
C ALA A 65 -5.34 -12.24 -2.31
N GLU A 66 -5.99 -13.33 -2.73
CA GLU A 66 -7.30 -13.28 -3.39
C GLU A 66 -8.35 -12.50 -2.60
N TYR A 67 -8.40 -12.67 -1.27
CA TYR A 67 -9.40 -11.96 -0.45
C TYR A 67 -9.22 -10.44 -0.50
N ILE A 68 -8.00 -9.94 -0.76
CA ILE A 68 -7.75 -8.51 -0.93
C ILE A 68 -8.43 -8.03 -2.21
N CYS A 69 -8.23 -8.75 -3.33
CA CYS A 69 -8.89 -8.46 -4.60
C CYS A 69 -10.42 -8.52 -4.49
N GLN A 70 -10.95 -9.51 -3.77
CA GLN A 70 -12.40 -9.70 -3.63
C GLN A 70 -13.06 -8.65 -2.72
N LYS A 71 -12.40 -8.26 -1.62
CA LYS A 71 -13.01 -7.38 -0.60
C LYS A 71 -12.63 -5.91 -0.72
N PHE A 72 -11.51 -5.61 -1.38
CA PHE A 72 -10.97 -4.26 -1.54
C PHE A 72 -10.74 -3.91 -3.01
N GLY A 73 -11.46 -4.58 -3.93
CA GLY A 73 -11.36 -4.37 -5.38
C GLY A 73 -11.57 -2.92 -5.79
N ASP A 74 -12.55 -2.22 -5.22
CA ASP A 74 -12.80 -0.81 -5.56
C ASP A 74 -11.63 0.11 -5.18
N LEU A 75 -10.99 -0.14 -4.02
CA LEU A 75 -9.81 0.62 -3.60
C LEU A 75 -8.59 0.28 -4.47
N LEU A 76 -8.42 -0.99 -4.84
CA LEU A 76 -7.40 -1.41 -5.78
C LEU A 76 -7.58 -0.70 -7.13
N MET A 77 -8.79 -0.71 -7.69
CA MET A 77 -9.09 -0.06 -8.97
C MET A 77 -8.79 1.45 -8.93
N GLN A 78 -9.02 2.11 -7.79
CA GLN A 78 -8.64 3.51 -7.59
C GLN A 78 -7.12 3.71 -7.44
N LEU A 79 -6.39 2.74 -6.88
CA LEU A 79 -4.93 2.79 -6.74
C LEU A 79 -4.19 2.47 -8.04
N LEU A 80 -4.72 1.58 -8.88
CA LEU A 80 -4.06 1.09 -10.09
C LEU A 80 -3.52 2.19 -11.03
N PRO A 81 -4.20 3.34 -11.23
CA PRO A 81 -3.67 4.44 -12.04
C PRO A 81 -2.33 5.02 -11.54
N PHE A 82 -2.00 4.82 -10.26
CA PHE A 82 -0.75 5.30 -9.66
C PHE A 82 0.35 4.21 -9.60
N VAL A 83 0.06 2.98 -10.01
CA VAL A 83 0.96 1.83 -9.85
C VAL A 83 1.84 1.66 -11.08
N ASP A 84 3.15 1.77 -10.91
CA ASP A 84 4.14 1.48 -11.96
C ASP A 84 4.36 -0.03 -12.12
N PHE A 85 4.41 -0.76 -10.99
CA PHE A 85 4.62 -2.21 -10.98
C PHE A 85 3.58 -2.92 -10.12
N LEU A 86 2.80 -3.78 -10.75
CA LEU A 86 1.82 -4.63 -10.07
C LEU A 86 2.33 -6.08 -10.01
N PHE A 87 2.40 -6.62 -8.80
CA PHE A 87 2.80 -8.00 -8.54
C PHE A 87 1.60 -8.85 -8.13
N GLY A 88 1.50 -10.04 -8.69
CA GLY A 88 0.49 -11.03 -8.36
C GLY A 88 0.91 -12.41 -8.85
N ASN A 89 0.22 -13.45 -8.37
CA ASN A 89 0.39 -14.81 -8.86
C ASN A 89 -0.95 -15.39 -9.29
N GLU A 90 -0.89 -16.43 -10.09
CA GLU A 90 -1.99 -17.39 -10.19
C GLU A 90 -2.10 -18.08 -8.83
N LYS A 91 -3.33 -18.27 -8.37
CA LYS A 91 -3.66 -18.76 -7.03
C LYS A 91 -2.90 -20.07 -6.77
N VAL A 92 -2.12 -20.13 -5.69
CA VAL A 92 -1.50 -21.40 -5.25
C VAL A 92 -2.57 -22.16 -4.49
N GLU A 93 -3.00 -23.31 -5.01
CA GLU A 93 -3.87 -24.27 -4.31
C GLU A 93 -3.23 -24.78 -3.01
#